data_AF-A0A8X7C451-F1
#
_entry.id   AF-A0A8X7C451-F1
#
_cell.length_a   1.000
_cell.length_b   1.000
_cell.length_c   1.000
_cell.angle_alpha   90.00
_cell.angle_beta   90.00
_cell.angle_gamma   90.00
#
_symmetry.space_group_name_H-M   'P 1'
#
loop_
_entity.id
_entity.type
_entity.pdbx_description
1 polymer ?
#
loop_
_entity_poly.entity_id
_entity_poly.type
_entity_poly.pdbx_seq_one_letter_code
_entity_poly.pdbx_strand_id
1 'polypeptide(L)'
;MDEKKMPGFGPPPPGIAVCPTPHDNDGYIPDEGVVMPPTAPPLDIPTQERMPLVDLGSLSDEDVRDACVQFASENCCYGKKFIRETALPQIYNGCSFHYQLETFGEKRETAERHEPYRGEYIDGPENGIPPAAWDIPVTIPAMFVPTIGKVEIPHTARVKECFRCVGNCRVRCESCYGRGGNTCWNCHGSGRRGTHSCSSCGGGGRQRCWNCSGSGQVKCGTCDGIGRLRHFMILIITW
;
A
#
# COMPACT_ATOMS: atom_id res chain seq x y z
N MET A 1 -26.01 27.86 -53.89
CA MET A 1 -24.61 27.64 -54.29
C MET A 1 -24.16 26.36 -53.62
N ASP A 2 -23.66 25.45 -54.44
CA ASP A 2 -23.60 24.00 -54.31
C ASP A 2 -22.94 23.41 -53.04
N GLU A 3 -23.58 22.36 -52.51
CA GLU A 3 -22.99 21.37 -51.61
C GLU A 3 -21.86 20.61 -52.33
N LYS A 4 -20.62 20.76 -51.84
CA LYS A 4 -19.51 19.88 -52.23
C LYS A 4 -19.43 18.69 -51.27
N LYS A 5 -19.99 17.57 -51.73
CA LYS A 5 -19.82 16.23 -51.17
C LYS A 5 -18.34 15.83 -51.15
N MET A 6 -17.81 15.46 -49.98
CA MET A 6 -16.45 14.92 -49.86
C MET A 6 -16.34 13.55 -50.58
N PRO A 7 -15.19 13.22 -51.19
CA PRO A 7 -15.02 11.95 -51.88
C PRO A 7 -15.02 10.79 -50.88
N GLY A 8 -15.82 9.76 -51.18
CA GLY A 8 -15.85 8.53 -50.40
C GLY A 8 -14.52 7.78 -50.51
N PHE A 9 -14.06 7.21 -49.41
CA PHE A 9 -12.92 6.31 -49.38
C PHE A 9 -13.22 5.10 -50.28
N GLY A 10 -12.33 4.85 -51.25
CA GLY A 10 -12.38 3.64 -52.06
C GLY A 10 -12.10 2.38 -51.21
N PRO A 11 -12.47 1.19 -51.69
CA PRO A 11 -12.18 -0.05 -50.99
C PRO A 11 -10.66 -0.23 -50.81
N PRO A 12 -10.22 -0.85 -49.70
CA PRO A 12 -8.80 -1.09 -49.44
C PRO A 12 -8.18 -1.97 -50.53
N PRO A 13 -6.88 -1.80 -50.83
CA PRO A 13 -6.19 -2.57 -51.84
C PRO A 13 -6.24 -4.09 -51.52
N PRO A 14 -6.38 -4.96 -52.53
CA PRO A 14 -6.39 -6.40 -52.31
C PRO A 14 -5.03 -6.86 -51.76
N GLY A 15 -5.00 -7.43 -50.56
CA GLY A 15 -3.80 -8.06 -50.01
C GLY A 15 -3.46 -7.72 -48.56
N ILE A 16 -4.19 -6.82 -47.89
CA ILE A 16 -4.03 -6.63 -46.44
C ILE A 16 -4.92 -7.65 -45.73
N ALA A 17 -4.31 -8.73 -45.24
CA ALA A 17 -4.99 -9.71 -44.41
C ALA A 17 -5.58 -9.00 -43.18
N VAL A 18 -6.88 -9.15 -42.97
CA VAL A 18 -7.54 -8.81 -41.72
C VAL A 18 -6.81 -9.57 -40.61
N CYS A 19 -6.29 -8.84 -39.62
CA CYS A 19 -5.66 -9.45 -38.45
C CYS A 19 -6.62 -10.48 -37.86
N PRO A 20 -6.19 -11.73 -37.60
CA PRO A 20 -7.05 -12.70 -36.94
C PRO A 20 -7.49 -12.12 -35.59
N THR A 21 -8.78 -12.25 -35.28
CA THR A 21 -9.29 -12.06 -33.92
C THR A 21 -8.41 -12.84 -32.94
N PRO A 22 -8.05 -12.29 -31.76
CA PRO A 22 -7.23 -13.01 -30.80
C PRO A 22 -7.90 -14.35 -30.50
N HIS A 23 -7.18 -15.45 -30.70
CA HIS A 23 -7.63 -16.74 -30.25
C HIS A 23 -7.62 -16.74 -28.72
N ASP A 24 -8.75 -17.07 -28.10
CA ASP A 24 -8.78 -17.40 -26.68
C ASP A 24 -7.80 -18.54 -26.41
N ASN A 25 -7.01 -18.40 -25.35
CA ASN A 25 -6.05 -19.42 -24.96
C ASN A 25 -6.81 -20.58 -24.29
N ASP A 26 -7.11 -21.63 -25.07
CA ASP A 26 -7.82 -22.84 -24.63
C ASP A 26 -7.18 -23.56 -23.42
N GLY A 27 -5.97 -23.17 -23.02
CA GLY A 27 -5.26 -23.69 -21.84
C GLY A 27 -5.47 -22.92 -20.53
N TYR A 28 -6.21 -21.82 -20.52
CA TYR A 28 -6.47 -21.05 -19.30
C TYR A 28 -7.73 -21.56 -18.59
N ILE A 29 -7.53 -22.31 -17.51
CA ILE A 29 -8.59 -22.63 -16.54
C ILE A 29 -8.50 -21.55 -15.46
N PRO A 30 -9.50 -20.67 -15.29
CA PRO A 30 -9.52 -19.72 -14.19
C PRO A 30 -9.55 -20.50 -12.87
N ASP A 31 -8.66 -20.15 -11.94
CA ASP A 31 -8.74 -20.67 -10.57
C ASP A 31 -10.09 -20.24 -9.98
N GLU A 32 -10.88 -21.19 -9.49
CA GLU A 32 -12.21 -20.88 -8.95
C GLU A 32 -12.09 -19.87 -7.81
N GLY A 33 -12.71 -18.70 -7.98
CA GLY A 33 -12.74 -17.63 -6.98
C GLY A 33 -11.86 -16.40 -7.27
N VAL A 34 -11.10 -16.38 -8.37
CA VAL A 34 -10.44 -15.14 -8.81
C VAL A 34 -11.47 -14.23 -9.47
N VAL A 35 -11.99 -13.25 -8.72
CA VAL A 35 -12.76 -12.15 -9.30
C VAL A 35 -11.81 -11.37 -10.20
N MET A 36 -12.00 -11.49 -11.51
CA MET A 36 -11.21 -10.73 -12.47
C MET A 36 -11.39 -9.23 -12.17
N PRO A 37 -10.32 -8.43 -12.21
CA PRO A 37 -10.46 -6.98 -12.14
C PRO A 37 -11.41 -6.54 -13.27
N PRO A 38 -12.23 -5.49 -13.05
CA PRO A 38 -13.09 -4.97 -14.09
C PRO A 38 -12.26 -4.65 -15.33
N THR A 39 -12.76 -5.07 -16.50
CA THR A 39 -12.12 -4.78 -17.78
C THR A 39 -11.91 -3.28 -17.89
N ALA A 40 -10.70 -2.87 -18.32
CA ALA A 40 -10.41 -1.47 -18.55
C ALA A 40 -11.50 -0.85 -19.44
N PRO A 41 -12.07 0.31 -19.07
CA PRO A 41 -13.04 0.97 -19.92
C PRO A 41 -12.40 1.23 -21.30
N PRO A 42 -13.20 1.25 -22.38
CA PRO A 42 -12.71 1.63 -23.69
C PRO A 42 -11.91 2.92 -23.58
N LEU A 43 -10.71 2.95 -24.15
CA LEU A 43 -9.93 4.16 -24.23
C LEU A 43 -10.69 5.14 -25.11
N ASP A 44 -11.43 6.07 -24.50
CA ASP A 44 -11.87 7.28 -25.17
C ASP A 44 -10.60 8.05 -25.48
N ILE A 45 -10.07 7.87 -26.69
CA ILE A 45 -8.99 8.70 -27.20
C ILE A 45 -9.59 10.11 -27.24
N PRO A 46 -9.24 10.99 -26.30
CA PRO A 46 -9.76 12.33 -26.36
C PRO A 46 -9.25 12.89 -27.68
N THR A 47 -10.11 13.53 -28.46
CA THR A 47 -9.69 14.42 -29.55
C THR A 47 -9.06 15.66 -28.90
N GLN A 48 -8.07 15.45 -28.04
CA GLN A 48 -7.30 16.51 -27.44
C GLN A 48 -6.56 17.14 -28.61
N GLU A 49 -6.83 18.41 -28.86
CA GLU A 49 -6.01 19.20 -29.76
C GLU A 49 -4.56 18.95 -29.34
N ARG A 50 -3.75 18.41 -30.26
CA ARG A 50 -2.32 18.24 -30.02
C ARG A 50 -1.83 19.54 -29.41
N MET A 51 -1.14 19.48 -28.27
CA MET A 51 -0.52 20.67 -27.70
C MET A 51 0.15 21.42 -28.84
N PRO A 52 -0.18 22.71 -29.08
CA PRO A 52 0.45 23.45 -30.14
C PRO A 52 1.95 23.36 -29.88
N LEU A 53 2.68 22.87 -30.87
CA LEU A 53 4.14 22.88 -30.82
C LEU A 53 4.52 24.33 -30.58
N VAL A 54 4.99 24.62 -29.37
CA VAL A 54 5.44 25.97 -29.02
C VAL A 54 6.63 26.25 -29.93
N ASP A 55 6.51 27.29 -30.75
CA ASP A 55 7.64 27.80 -31.50
C ASP A 55 8.60 28.46 -30.49
N LEU A 56 9.59 27.70 -30.05
CA LEU A 56 10.60 28.14 -29.09
C LEU A 56 11.63 29.09 -29.73
N GLY A 57 11.51 29.37 -31.03
CA GLY A 57 12.49 30.13 -31.79
C GLY A 57 13.77 29.34 -32.07
N SER A 58 14.65 29.94 -32.88
CA SER A 58 15.98 29.40 -33.16
C SER A 58 17.00 29.95 -32.16
N LEU A 59 17.82 29.08 -31.57
CA LEU A 59 18.97 29.50 -30.78
C LEU A 59 20.02 30.15 -31.70
N SER A 60 20.51 31.31 -31.29
CA SER A 60 21.65 31.99 -31.92
C SER A 60 22.99 31.42 -31.40
N ASP A 61 24.08 31.75 -32.09
CA ASP A 61 25.45 31.40 -31.63
C ASP A 61 25.74 31.96 -30.23
N GLU A 62 25.24 33.15 -29.94
CA GLU A 62 25.41 33.81 -28.64
C GLU A 62 24.67 33.06 -27.53
N ASP A 63 23.41 32.65 -27.78
CA ASP A 63 22.62 31.85 -26.82
C ASP A 63 23.28 30.51 -26.49
N VAL A 64 23.82 29.82 -27.52
CA VAL A 64 24.50 28.53 -27.35
C VAL A 64 25.78 28.70 -26.55
N ARG A 65 26.58 29.74 -26.82
CA ARG A 65 27.82 29.99 -26.10
C ARG A 65 27.57 30.37 -24.64
N ASP A 66 26.60 31.22 -24.38
CA ASP A 66 26.26 31.63 -23.01
C ASP A 66 25.79 30.44 -22.18
N ALA A 67 24.92 29.58 -22.73
CA ALA A 67 24.50 28.35 -22.08
C ALA A 67 25.69 27.41 -21.79
N CYS A 68 26.60 27.22 -22.74
CA CYS A 68 27.80 26.41 -22.53
C CYS A 68 28.76 27.03 -21.49
N VAL A 69 28.92 28.36 -21.47
CA VAL A 69 29.76 29.08 -20.49
C VAL A 69 29.18 28.96 -19.09
N GLN A 70 27.86 29.07 -18.95
CA GLN A 70 27.16 28.88 -17.68
C GLN A 70 27.37 27.46 -17.16
N PHE A 71 27.12 26.44 -18.00
CA PHE A 71 27.36 25.05 -17.62
C PHE A 71 28.82 24.78 -17.21
N ALA A 72 29.79 25.31 -17.97
CA ALA A 72 31.21 25.18 -17.63
C ALA A 72 31.62 25.97 -16.37
N SER A 73 30.82 26.94 -15.93
CA SER A 73 31.05 27.67 -14.67
C SER A 73 30.53 26.92 -13.45
N GLU A 74 29.49 26.10 -13.62
CA GLU A 74 28.87 25.29 -12.57
C GLU A 74 29.64 23.98 -12.30
N ASN A 75 30.52 23.59 -13.23
CA ASN A 75 31.33 22.36 -13.14
C ASN A 75 32.82 22.71 -12.97
N CYS A 76 33.45 22.23 -11.88
CA CYS A 76 34.88 22.54 -11.65
C CYS A 76 35.73 22.13 -12.83
N CYS A 77 36.74 22.96 -13.09
CA CYS A 77 37.90 22.56 -13.86
C CYS A 77 37.58 22.39 -15.37
N TYR A 78 36.39 22.80 -15.81
CA TYR A 78 35.99 22.86 -17.21
C TYR A 78 36.56 24.11 -17.87
N GLY A 79 37.31 23.92 -18.96
CA GLY A 79 37.92 25.01 -19.71
C GLY A 79 36.91 25.75 -20.59
N LYS A 80 36.91 27.09 -20.55
CA LYS A 80 36.01 27.93 -21.36
C LYS A 80 36.59 28.36 -22.70
N LYS A 81 37.87 28.06 -22.95
CA LYS A 81 38.61 28.48 -24.15
C LYS A 81 37.96 27.96 -25.44
N PHE A 82 37.61 26.68 -25.47
CA PHE A 82 36.93 26.04 -26.59
C PHE A 82 35.57 26.69 -26.89
N ILE A 83 34.81 27.07 -25.86
CA ILE A 83 33.49 27.70 -26.03
C ILE A 83 33.61 29.11 -26.65
N ARG A 84 34.72 29.82 -26.45
CA ARG A 84 34.94 31.17 -27.00
C ARG A 84 35.54 31.16 -28.41
N GLU A 85 36.46 30.22 -28.68
CA GLU A 85 37.30 30.27 -29.87
C GLU A 85 36.79 29.38 -31.01
N THR A 86 35.92 28.40 -30.72
CA THR A 86 35.41 27.49 -31.74
C THR A 86 34.43 28.19 -32.67
N ALA A 87 34.67 28.10 -33.98
CA ALA A 87 33.70 28.53 -34.98
C ALA A 87 32.51 27.56 -35.02
N LEU A 88 31.28 28.09 -34.95
CA LEU A 88 30.05 27.33 -35.15
C LEU A 88 29.48 27.69 -36.52
N PRO A 89 29.88 26.98 -37.59
CA PRO A 89 29.54 27.37 -38.96
C PRO A 89 28.05 27.23 -39.27
N GLN A 90 27.35 26.34 -38.55
CA GLN A 90 25.93 26.09 -38.73
C GLN A 90 25.31 25.55 -37.45
N ILE A 91 24.18 26.13 -37.07
CA ILE A 91 23.39 25.71 -35.89
C ILE A 91 22.10 25.09 -36.40
N TYR A 92 21.87 23.82 -36.07
CA TYR A 92 20.64 23.11 -36.38
C TYR A 92 19.75 23.12 -35.15
N ASN A 93 18.63 23.84 -35.25
CA ASN A 93 17.64 23.88 -34.19
C ASN A 93 16.68 22.68 -34.33
N GLY A 94 16.56 21.89 -33.27
CA GLY A 94 15.63 20.78 -33.17
C GLY A 94 14.94 20.80 -31.81
N CYS A 95 13.71 20.33 -31.75
CA CYS A 95 12.98 20.17 -30.50
C CYS A 95 13.12 18.73 -29.98
N SER A 96 13.39 18.58 -28.68
CA SER A 96 13.25 17.31 -27.98
C SER A 96 12.18 17.46 -26.90
N PHE A 97 11.30 16.48 -26.80
CA PHE A 97 10.28 16.44 -25.77
C PHE A 97 10.77 15.54 -24.65
N HIS A 98 10.91 16.11 -23.46
CA HIS A 98 11.01 15.32 -22.24
C HIS A 98 9.60 15.18 -21.69
N TYR A 99 9.04 13.97 -21.74
CA TYR A 99 7.78 13.64 -21.10
C TYR A 99 8.00 12.55 -20.05
N GLN A 100 7.23 12.62 -18.98
CA GLN A 100 7.14 11.56 -17.98
C GLN A 100 5.78 10.89 -18.15
N LEU A 101 5.79 9.58 -18.39
CA LEU A 101 4.58 8.79 -18.41
C LEU A 101 4.36 8.21 -17.01
N GLU A 102 3.28 8.62 -16.37
CA GLU A 102 2.88 8.08 -15.07
C GLU A 102 1.57 7.31 -15.22
N THR A 103 1.53 6.13 -14.61
CA THR A 103 0.32 5.31 -14.55
C THR A 103 -0.27 5.44 -13.16
N PHE A 104 -1.54 5.83 -13.09
CA PHE A 104 -2.31 5.80 -11.86
C PHE A 104 -3.23 4.58 -11.90
N GLY A 105 -2.95 3.61 -11.03
CA GLY A 105 -3.69 2.36 -10.95
C GLY A 105 -4.44 2.25 -9.63
N GLU A 106 -5.33 1.27 -9.54
CA GLU A 106 -5.95 0.89 -8.28
C GLU A 106 -5.82 -0.61 -8.08
N LYS A 107 -5.32 -1.03 -6.93
CA LYS A 107 -5.24 -2.43 -6.51
C LYS A 107 -6.08 -2.62 -5.25
N ARG A 108 -6.97 -3.62 -5.25
CA ARG A 108 -7.84 -3.98 -4.12
C ARG A 108 -7.47 -5.36 -3.56
N GLU A 109 -7.27 -5.44 -2.25
CA GLU A 109 -6.97 -6.68 -1.52
C GLU A 109 -7.84 -6.79 -0.25
N THR A 110 -8.18 -7.99 0.17
CA THR A 110 -8.99 -8.21 1.39
C THR A 110 -8.18 -8.86 2.50
N ALA A 111 -8.48 -8.54 3.76
CA ALA A 111 -7.82 -9.13 4.92
C ALA A 111 -8.75 -9.23 6.13
N GLU A 112 -8.65 -10.30 6.91
CA GLU A 112 -9.38 -10.40 8.19
C GLU A 112 -8.69 -9.56 9.28
N ARG A 113 -9.50 -8.85 10.07
CA ARG A 113 -9.09 -8.07 11.23
C ARG A 113 -9.95 -8.43 12.43
N HIS A 114 -9.41 -8.10 13.61
CA HIS A 114 -10.12 -8.28 14.87
C HIS A 114 -9.80 -7.17 15.86
N GLU A 115 -10.76 -6.83 16.71
CA GLU A 115 -10.60 -5.87 17.80
C GLU A 115 -11.39 -6.30 19.05
N PRO A 116 -11.05 -5.80 20.25
CA PRO A 116 -11.83 -6.06 21.45
C PRO A 116 -13.29 -5.61 21.29
N TYR A 117 -14.24 -6.52 21.51
CA TYR A 117 -15.67 -6.20 21.39
C TYR A 117 -16.21 -5.59 22.69
N ARG A 118 -16.70 -4.35 22.67
CA ARG A 118 -17.17 -3.64 23.88
C ARG A 118 -18.70 -3.52 23.96
N GLY A 119 -19.44 -4.16 23.06
CA GLY A 119 -20.90 -4.15 23.03
C GLY A 119 -21.49 -3.25 21.95
N GLU A 120 -20.69 -2.84 20.97
CA GLU A 120 -21.13 -2.06 19.82
C GLU A 120 -22.10 -2.86 18.93
N TYR A 121 -22.87 -2.16 18.08
CA TYR A 121 -23.64 -2.83 17.05
C TYR A 121 -22.71 -3.55 16.06
N ILE A 122 -23.12 -4.74 15.61
CA ILE A 122 -22.36 -5.57 14.68
C ILE A 122 -23.12 -5.65 13.37
N ASP A 123 -22.49 -5.14 12.31
CA ASP A 123 -22.96 -5.34 10.96
C ASP A 123 -22.52 -6.72 10.43
N GLY A 124 -23.24 -7.75 10.86
CA GLY A 124 -22.98 -9.13 10.46
C GLY A 124 -23.75 -9.61 9.23
N PRO A 125 -23.53 -10.88 8.83
CA PRO A 125 -24.19 -11.50 7.66
C PRO A 125 -25.72 -11.51 7.73
N GLU A 126 -26.30 -11.34 8.92
CA GLU A 126 -27.73 -11.18 9.13
C GLU A 126 -28.30 -9.88 8.55
N ASN A 127 -27.48 -8.85 8.31
CA ASN A 127 -27.90 -7.55 7.78
C ASN A 127 -27.75 -7.45 6.25
N GLY A 128 -27.14 -8.45 5.59
CA GLY A 128 -26.97 -8.45 4.14
C GLY A 128 -25.88 -9.39 3.64
N ILE A 129 -25.76 -9.47 2.31
CA ILE A 129 -24.68 -10.19 1.64
C ILE A 129 -23.49 -9.23 1.49
N PRO A 130 -22.26 -9.63 1.88
CA PRO A 130 -21.08 -8.80 1.68
C PRO A 130 -20.90 -8.43 0.19
N PRO A 131 -20.71 -7.15 -0.14
CA PRO A 131 -20.46 -6.73 -1.52
C PRO A 131 -19.11 -7.26 -2.03
N ALA A 132 -18.96 -7.38 -3.35
CA ALA A 132 -17.66 -7.69 -3.93
C ALA A 132 -16.67 -6.54 -3.70
N ALA A 133 -15.37 -6.84 -3.75
CA ALA A 133 -14.33 -5.85 -3.46
C ALA A 133 -14.43 -4.58 -4.31
N TRP A 134 -14.85 -4.69 -5.58
CA TRP A 134 -15.01 -3.56 -6.51
C TRP A 134 -16.34 -2.81 -6.37
N ASP A 135 -17.36 -3.40 -5.74
CA ASP A 135 -18.66 -2.78 -5.50
C ASP A 135 -18.67 -1.87 -4.25
N ILE A 136 -17.58 -1.87 -3.48
CA ILE A 136 -17.43 -1.03 -2.30
C ILE A 136 -17.04 0.39 -2.74
N PRO A 137 -17.83 1.42 -2.42
CA PRO A 137 -17.51 2.80 -2.77
C PRO A 137 -16.30 3.28 -1.95
N VAL A 138 -15.33 3.87 -2.62
CA VAL A 138 -14.12 4.45 -2.00
C VAL A 138 -13.83 5.82 -2.59
N THR A 139 -13.29 6.72 -1.78
CA THR A 139 -12.87 8.05 -2.27
C THR A 139 -11.52 7.92 -2.97
N ILE A 140 -11.47 8.29 -4.24
CA ILE A 140 -10.22 8.30 -5.02
C ILE A 140 -9.32 9.44 -4.49
N PRO A 141 -8.05 9.17 -4.15
CA PRO A 141 -7.13 10.17 -3.64
C PRO A 141 -6.63 11.12 -4.74
N ALA A 142 -5.71 12.02 -4.38
CA ALA A 142 -5.02 12.84 -5.36
C ALA A 142 -4.29 11.95 -6.39
N MET A 143 -4.50 12.23 -7.68
CA MET A 143 -3.86 11.50 -8.77
C MET A 143 -2.33 11.55 -8.64
N PHE A 144 -1.67 10.43 -8.95
CA PHE A 144 -0.21 10.28 -8.91
C PHE A 144 0.45 10.49 -7.54
N VAL A 145 -0.32 10.33 -6.46
CA VAL A 145 0.21 10.32 -5.08
C VAL A 145 0.01 8.93 -4.49
N PRO A 146 1.10 8.18 -4.17
CA PRO A 146 1.00 6.85 -3.58
C PRO A 146 0.18 6.88 -2.30
N THR A 147 -0.95 6.19 -2.29
CA THR A 147 -1.92 6.27 -1.19
C THR A 147 -2.48 4.89 -0.86
N ILE A 148 -2.69 4.63 0.44
CA ILE A 148 -3.33 3.40 0.91
C ILE A 148 -4.62 3.74 1.65
N GLY A 149 -5.74 3.22 1.15
CA GLY A 149 -7.05 3.27 1.79
C GLY A 149 -7.36 1.97 2.52
N LYS A 150 -8.08 2.05 3.65
CA LYS A 150 -8.62 0.88 4.36
C LYS A 150 -10.06 1.14 4.73
N VAL A 151 -10.96 0.28 4.28
CA VAL A 151 -12.39 0.35 4.62
C VAL A 151 -12.85 -1.02 5.10
N GLU A 152 -13.79 -1.05 6.04
CA GLU A 152 -14.42 -2.31 6.45
C GLU A 152 -15.40 -2.77 5.38
N ILE A 153 -15.44 -4.08 5.11
CA ILE A 153 -16.40 -4.69 4.18
C ILE A 153 -17.73 -4.90 4.90
N PRO A 154 -18.83 -4.29 4.43
CA PRO A 154 -20.15 -4.43 5.04
C PRO A 154 -20.58 -5.88 5.22
N HIS A 155 -21.37 -6.14 6.26
CA HIS A 155 -21.98 -7.44 6.58
C HIS A 155 -20.98 -8.59 6.84
N THR A 156 -19.70 -8.29 7.09
CA THR A 156 -18.68 -9.30 7.40
C THR A 156 -18.36 -9.43 8.88
N ALA A 157 -18.88 -8.54 9.72
CA ALA A 157 -18.52 -8.46 11.12
C ALA A 157 -19.18 -9.61 11.93
N ARG A 158 -18.48 -10.12 12.93
CA ARG A 158 -18.96 -11.18 13.82
C ARG A 158 -18.24 -11.16 15.15
N VAL A 159 -18.91 -11.59 16.22
CA VAL A 159 -18.27 -11.69 17.55
C VAL A 159 -17.89 -13.13 17.82
N LYS A 160 -16.64 -13.34 18.23
CA LYS A 160 -16.12 -14.63 18.68
C LYS A 160 -15.49 -14.49 20.05
N GLU A 161 -15.32 -15.61 20.75
CA GLU A 161 -14.46 -15.64 21.92
C GLU A 161 -13.02 -15.30 21.52
N CYS A 162 -12.31 -14.61 22.41
CA CYS A 162 -10.93 -14.27 22.16
C CYS A 162 -10.09 -15.54 22.02
N PHE A 163 -9.48 -15.74 20.84
CA PHE A 163 -8.65 -16.90 20.56
C PHE A 163 -7.45 -17.06 21.51
N ARG A 164 -7.02 -15.98 22.18
CA ARG A 164 -5.86 -16.00 23.09
C ARG A 164 -6.21 -16.42 24.52
N CYS A 165 -7.34 -15.96 25.06
CA CYS A 165 -7.75 -16.31 26.43
C CYS A 165 -8.93 -17.30 26.47
N VAL A 166 -9.51 -17.63 25.32
CA VAL A 166 -10.66 -18.52 25.18
C VAL A 166 -11.80 -18.08 26.12
N GLY A 167 -12.19 -16.80 26.02
CA GLY A 167 -13.23 -16.22 26.88
C GLY A 167 -12.81 -15.84 28.30
N ASN A 168 -11.67 -16.33 28.83
CA ASN A 168 -11.32 -16.17 30.26
C ASN A 168 -10.82 -14.79 30.70
N CYS A 169 -10.72 -13.81 29.78
CA CYS A 169 -10.25 -12.43 30.03
C CYS A 169 -8.80 -12.28 30.54
N ARG A 170 -8.16 -13.37 30.98
CA ARG A 170 -6.80 -13.42 31.51
C ARG A 170 -6.01 -14.52 30.82
N VAL A 171 -4.71 -14.34 30.76
CA VAL A 171 -3.76 -15.33 30.22
C VAL A 171 -2.70 -15.63 31.27
N ARG A 172 -2.07 -16.79 31.14
CA ARG A 172 -0.93 -17.18 31.97
C ARG A 172 0.14 -16.08 31.94
N CYS A 173 0.64 -15.71 33.10
CA CYS A 173 1.76 -14.78 33.18
C CYS A 173 3.03 -15.47 32.71
N GLU A 174 3.59 -15.02 31.58
CA GLU A 174 4.84 -15.57 31.04
C GLU A 174 6.03 -15.34 31.96
N SER A 175 6.12 -14.18 32.62
CA SER A 175 7.25 -13.84 33.52
C SER A 175 7.43 -14.76 34.73
N CYS A 176 6.41 -15.52 35.12
CA CYS A 176 6.48 -16.50 36.20
C CYS A 176 5.92 -17.86 35.84
N TYR A 177 5.56 -18.07 34.56
CA TYR A 177 4.97 -19.31 34.08
C TYR A 177 3.76 -19.75 34.94
N GLY A 178 2.85 -18.83 35.26
CA GLY A 178 1.67 -19.16 36.06
C GLY A 178 1.89 -19.35 37.56
N ARG A 179 3.13 -19.31 38.06
CA ARG A 179 3.44 -19.64 39.47
C ARG A 179 3.15 -18.53 40.47
N GLY A 180 2.87 -17.31 39.99
CA GLY A 180 2.69 -16.13 40.84
C GLY A 180 3.99 -15.57 41.44
N GLY A 181 5.12 -16.27 41.31
CA GLY A 181 6.40 -15.82 41.85
C GLY A 181 7.57 -16.60 41.30
N ASN A 182 8.74 -15.97 41.35
CA ASN A 182 10.00 -16.53 40.91
C ASN A 182 10.88 -16.89 42.11
N THR A 183 11.79 -17.84 41.92
CA THR A 183 12.78 -18.19 42.94
C THR A 183 13.51 -16.93 43.40
N CYS A 184 13.61 -16.73 44.71
CA CYS A 184 14.33 -15.60 45.25
C CYS A 184 15.80 -15.70 44.86
N TRP A 185 16.28 -14.73 44.08
CA TRP A 185 17.68 -14.67 43.66
C TRP A 185 18.64 -14.65 44.86
N ASN A 186 18.26 -13.93 45.93
CA ASN A 186 19.13 -13.70 47.08
C ASN A 186 19.36 -14.93 47.98
N CYS A 187 18.49 -15.94 47.91
CA CYS A 187 18.62 -17.17 48.70
C CYS A 187 18.49 -18.45 47.85
N HIS A 188 18.44 -18.31 46.52
CA HIS A 188 18.24 -19.42 45.57
C HIS A 188 17.11 -20.39 45.93
N GLY A 189 16.03 -19.89 46.54
CA GLY A 189 14.89 -20.73 46.93
C GLY A 189 14.91 -21.26 48.37
N SER A 190 16.02 -21.16 49.10
CA SER A 190 16.13 -21.74 50.45
C SER A 190 15.31 -21.01 51.52
N GLY A 191 14.91 -19.76 51.26
CA GLY A 191 14.29 -18.89 52.25
C GLY A 191 15.24 -18.39 53.33
N ARG A 192 16.53 -18.75 53.30
CA ARG A 192 17.51 -18.41 54.34
C ARG A 192 18.81 -17.89 53.74
N ARG A 193 19.51 -17.04 54.50
CA ARG A 193 20.88 -16.62 54.21
C ARG A 193 21.69 -16.83 55.49
N GLY A 194 22.45 -17.92 55.54
CA GLY A 194 23.06 -18.41 56.79
C GLY A 194 21.98 -18.84 57.78
N THR A 195 22.08 -18.36 59.03
CA THR A 195 21.15 -18.66 60.12
C THR A 195 19.87 -17.80 60.10
N HIS A 196 19.85 -16.71 59.33
CA HIS A 196 18.72 -15.78 59.29
C HIS A 196 17.78 -16.06 58.11
N SER A 197 16.49 -15.77 58.30
CA SER A 197 15.51 -15.72 57.22
C SER A 197 15.94 -14.70 56.17
N CYS A 198 15.79 -15.05 54.89
CA CYS A 198 16.12 -14.14 53.80
C CYS A 198 15.15 -12.95 53.81
N SER A 199 15.67 -11.75 54.07
CA SER A 199 14.89 -10.51 54.13
C SER A 199 14.20 -10.18 52.82
N SER A 200 14.85 -10.46 51.69
CA SER A 200 14.28 -10.18 50.38
C SER A 200 12.97 -10.93 50.16
N CYS A 201 12.85 -12.20 50.55
CA CYS A 201 11.63 -13.01 50.35
C CYS A 201 10.83 -13.26 51.64
N GLY A 202 11.17 -12.58 52.73
CA GLY A 202 10.53 -12.79 54.04
C GLY A 202 10.59 -14.23 54.55
N GLY A 203 11.60 -15.01 54.15
CA GLY A 203 11.71 -16.43 54.49
C GLY A 203 11.01 -17.41 53.55
N GLY A 204 10.20 -16.95 52.60
CA GLY A 204 9.38 -17.82 51.73
C GLY A 204 10.13 -18.46 50.54
N GLY A 205 11.41 -18.13 50.33
CA GLY A 205 12.22 -18.67 49.23
C GLY A 205 11.83 -18.15 47.83
N ARG A 206 10.72 -17.41 47.69
CA ARG A 206 10.21 -16.89 46.41
C ARG A 206 9.87 -15.41 46.50
N GLN A 207 10.02 -14.72 45.38
CA GLN A 207 9.60 -13.34 45.17
C GLN A 207 8.27 -13.31 44.45
N ARG A 208 7.35 -12.45 44.89
CA ARG A 208 6.11 -12.18 44.17
C ARG A 208 6.44 -11.67 42.77
N CYS A 209 5.82 -12.26 41.76
CA CYS A 209 6.03 -11.81 40.39
C CYS A 209 5.43 -10.42 40.23
N TRP A 210 6.26 -9.45 39.82
CA TRP A 210 5.84 -8.08 39.57
C TRP A 210 4.74 -7.98 38.51
N ASN A 211 4.93 -8.68 37.39
CA ASN A 211 4.04 -8.58 36.22
C ASN A 211 2.59 -9.04 36.48
N CYS A 212 2.40 -10.06 37.32
CA CYS A 212 1.05 -10.56 37.67
C CYS A 212 0.64 -10.26 39.11
N SER A 213 1.49 -9.56 39.87
CA SER A 213 1.30 -9.30 41.29
C SER A 213 0.88 -10.55 42.06
N GLY A 214 1.57 -11.68 41.89
CA GLY A 214 1.27 -12.91 42.65
C GLY A 214 0.16 -13.80 42.09
N SER A 215 -0.69 -13.30 41.18
CA SER A 215 -1.87 -14.06 40.72
C SER A 215 -1.56 -15.19 39.73
N GLY A 216 -0.36 -15.20 39.14
CA GLY A 216 0.02 -16.14 38.08
C GLY A 216 -0.64 -15.85 36.73
N GLN A 217 -1.54 -14.88 36.64
CA GLN A 217 -2.25 -14.53 35.40
C GLN A 217 -2.24 -13.02 35.18
N VAL A 218 -2.17 -12.60 33.93
CA VAL A 218 -2.26 -11.19 33.53
C VAL A 218 -3.49 -10.97 32.65
N LYS A 219 -3.95 -9.71 32.60
CA LYS A 219 -5.04 -9.31 31.70
C LYS A 219 -4.68 -9.69 30.26
N CYS A 220 -5.63 -10.27 29.53
CA CYS A 220 -5.39 -10.59 28.12
C CYS A 220 -5.31 -9.29 27.31
N GLY A 221 -4.15 -9.03 26.70
CA GLY A 221 -3.95 -7.83 25.87
C GLY A 221 -4.66 -7.89 24.52
N THR A 222 -4.96 -9.09 24.00
CA THR A 222 -5.62 -9.23 22.69
C THR A 222 -7.08 -8.76 22.73
N CYS A 223 -7.78 -8.99 23.84
CA CYS A 223 -9.20 -8.61 24.02
C CYS A 223 -9.39 -7.57 25.12
N ASP A 224 -8.33 -6.92 25.60
CA ASP A 224 -8.36 -6.00 26.74
C ASP A 224 -9.14 -6.52 27.95
N GLY A 225 -9.02 -7.82 28.24
CA GLY A 225 -9.72 -8.47 29.35
C GLY A 225 -11.25 -8.53 29.22
N ILE A 226 -11.80 -8.37 28.02
CA ILE A 226 -13.24 -8.52 27.75
C ILE A 226 -13.60 -9.99 27.43
N GLY A 227 -12.64 -10.76 26.90
CA GLY A 227 -12.85 -12.15 26.55
C GLY A 227 -13.50 -12.39 25.19
N ARG A 228 -13.95 -11.33 24.50
CA ARG A 228 -14.57 -11.40 23.17
C ARG A 228 -13.87 -10.47 22.18
N LEU A 229 -13.89 -10.87 20.91
CA LEU A 229 -13.32 -10.12 19.79
C LEU A 229 -14.39 -9.95 18.70
N ARG A 230 -14.45 -8.75 18.12
CA ARG A 230 -15.16 -8.45 16.89
C ARG A 230 -14.21 -8.74 15.74
N HIS A 231 -14.56 -9.68 14.88
CA HIS A 231 -13.85 -10.06 13.66
C HIS A 231 -14.57 -9.48 12.45
N PHE A 232 -13.86 -8.95 11.47
CA PHE A 232 -14.43 -8.36 10.25
C PHE A 232 -13.41 -8.42 9.11
N MET A 233 -13.87 -8.30 7.87
CA MET A 233 -12.99 -8.17 6.72
C MET A 233 -12.75 -6.69 6.41
N ILE A 234 -11.52 -6.34 6.06
CA ILE A 234 -11.18 -5.03 5.52
C ILE A 234 -10.81 -5.15 4.05
N LEU A 235 -11.16 -4.14 3.27
CA LEU A 235 -10.64 -3.89 1.93
C LEU A 235 -9.46 -2.90 2.05
N ILE A 236 -8.31 -3.29 1.51
CA ILE A 236 -7.10 -2.49 1.40
C ILE A 236 -6.99 -2.06 -0.06
N ILE A 237 -7.00 -0.75 -0.30
CA ILE A 237 -6.87 -0.17 -1.62
C ILE A 237 -5.51 0.53 -1.72
N THR A 238 -4.76 0.27 -2.79
CA THR A 238 -3.49 0.93 -3.09
C THR A 238 -3.62 1.64 -4.43
N TRP A 239 -3.33 2.94 -4.44
CA TRP A 239 -3.21 3.76 -5.64
C TRP A 239 -1.76 4.12 -5.91
#